data_AF-X1UAW9-F1
#
_entry.id   AF-X1UAW9-F1
#
_cell.length_a   1.000
_cell.length_b   1.000
_cell.length_c   1.000
_cell.angle_alpha   90.00
_cell.angle_beta   90.00
_cell.angle_gamma   90.00
#
_symmetry.space_group_name_H-M   'P 1'
#
loop_
_entity.id
_entity.type
_entity.pdbx_description
1 polymer ?
#
loop_
_entity_poly.entity_id
_entity_poly.type
_entity_poly.pdbx_seq_one_letter_code
_entity_poly.pdbx_strand_id
1 'polypeptide(L)'
;MQEYQGLSPHDYALLIVGHDFEDNQAVLKVLDRFRDTGAGILSFDADILSPRGAEAATSSKGNIITGTNHHYITALHDAPDTISCFSPMNLKVPPDFEGEVLLSASGNPFLIVSESDNKKIVCFTSMDWMRTSVLGPLMGIDDCLWRSMVWAARKPFVMRGLPPLVTMRIDDVMGTGELWDQSPFYWVKIANDYGFKPWLGLFIYNLNPAAIDELRGYLLARTAGASPHAFGSPNRS
;
A
#
# COMPACT_ATOMS: atom_id res chain seq x y z
N MET A 1 15.02 -18.17 -12.53
CA MET A 1 13.77 -18.39 -13.29
C MET A 1 13.11 -19.73 -12.94
N GLN A 2 13.16 -20.14 -11.67
CA GLN A 2 12.73 -21.48 -11.20
C GLN A 2 11.57 -21.41 -10.18
N GLU A 3 11.18 -20.21 -9.73
CA GLU A 3 10.19 -20.01 -8.64
C GLU A 3 8.73 -19.91 -9.10
N TYR A 4 8.44 -19.83 -10.40
CA TYR A 4 7.07 -19.65 -10.91
C TYR A 4 6.38 -20.95 -11.36
N GLN A 5 7.00 -22.11 -11.17
CA GLN A 5 6.43 -23.40 -11.61
C GLN A 5 5.33 -23.97 -10.69
N GLY A 6 5.08 -23.37 -9.53
CA GLY A 6 4.10 -23.85 -8.55
C GLY A 6 2.78 -23.09 -8.47
N LEU A 7 2.62 -21.97 -9.18
CA LEU A 7 1.41 -21.14 -9.10
C LEU A 7 0.43 -21.54 -10.20
N SER A 8 -0.66 -22.22 -9.86
CA SER A 8 -1.77 -22.45 -10.79
C SER A 8 -2.53 -21.13 -11.00
N PRO A 9 -2.61 -20.60 -12.22
CA PRO A 9 -3.33 -19.35 -12.51
C PRO A 9 -4.84 -19.42 -12.19
N HIS A 10 -5.39 -20.64 -12.03
CA HIS A 10 -6.78 -20.85 -11.65
C HIS A 10 -7.05 -20.56 -10.16
N ASP A 11 -6.03 -20.60 -9.30
CA ASP A 11 -6.21 -20.46 -7.85
C ASP A 11 -6.34 -19.00 -7.40
N TYR A 12 -5.98 -18.06 -8.27
CA TYR A 12 -5.94 -16.64 -7.96
C TYR A 12 -7.18 -15.91 -8.45
N ALA A 13 -7.76 -15.07 -7.59
CA ALA A 13 -8.84 -14.16 -7.96
C ALA A 13 -8.32 -12.85 -8.59
N LEU A 14 -7.09 -12.45 -8.25
CA LEU A 14 -6.47 -11.19 -8.65
C LEU A 14 -4.97 -11.38 -8.83
N LEU A 15 -4.43 -10.84 -9.92
CA LEU A 15 -2.99 -10.64 -10.13
C LEU A 15 -2.67 -9.15 -9.95
N ILE A 16 -1.67 -8.84 -9.13
CA ILE A 16 -1.17 -7.46 -8.94
C ILE A 16 0.21 -7.36 -9.58
N VAL A 17 0.35 -6.43 -10.52
CA VAL A 17 1.59 -6.08 -11.19
C VAL A 17 2.08 -4.76 -10.63
N GLY A 18 3.08 -4.82 -9.75
CA GLY A 18 3.57 -3.68 -8.98
C GLY A 18 4.79 -2.95 -9.57
N HIS A 19 5.20 -3.24 -10.81
CA HIS A 19 6.36 -2.59 -11.41
C HIS A 19 6.25 -2.60 -12.94
N ASP A 20 6.99 -1.69 -13.56
CA ASP A 20 7.23 -1.67 -15.00
C ASP A 20 8.06 -2.88 -15.43
N PHE A 21 7.75 -3.47 -16.58
CA PHE A 21 8.55 -4.55 -17.13
C PHE A 21 9.51 -4.06 -18.22
N GLU A 22 10.81 -4.15 -17.98
CA GLU A 22 11.84 -3.82 -18.99
C GLU A 22 11.95 -4.91 -20.09
N ASP A 23 11.73 -6.18 -19.74
CA ASP A 23 11.69 -7.31 -20.69
C ASP A 23 10.31 -8.02 -20.64
N ASN A 24 9.53 -7.77 -21.68
CA ASN A 24 8.09 -8.02 -21.72
C ASN A 24 7.73 -9.50 -21.97
N GLN A 25 8.65 -10.35 -22.45
CA GLN A 25 8.28 -11.67 -23.00
C GLN A 25 7.85 -12.70 -21.93
N ALA A 26 8.54 -12.77 -20.79
CA ALA A 26 8.19 -13.73 -19.74
C ALA A 26 6.91 -13.34 -18.99
N VAL A 27 6.72 -12.03 -18.84
CA VAL A 27 5.60 -11.45 -18.11
C VAL A 27 4.34 -11.48 -18.95
N LEU A 28 4.41 -11.11 -20.24
CA LEU A 28 3.28 -11.25 -21.15
C LEU A 28 2.80 -12.70 -21.19
N LYS A 29 3.70 -13.70 -21.11
CA LYS A 29 3.31 -15.11 -20.97
C LYS A 29 2.58 -15.42 -19.67
N VAL A 30 2.96 -14.79 -18.55
CA VAL A 30 2.23 -14.91 -17.28
C VAL A 30 0.87 -14.22 -17.40
N LEU A 31 0.82 -13.00 -17.94
CA LEU A 31 -0.42 -12.27 -18.15
C LEU A 31 -1.39 -13.01 -19.06
N ASP A 32 -0.90 -13.61 -20.16
CA ASP A 32 -1.69 -14.45 -21.06
C ASP A 32 -2.27 -15.66 -20.32
N ARG A 33 -1.48 -16.32 -19.47
CA ARG A 33 -1.95 -17.44 -18.67
C ARG A 33 -3.05 -17.04 -17.69
N PHE A 34 -2.95 -15.85 -17.09
CA PHE A 34 -3.96 -15.35 -16.14
C PHE A 34 -5.19 -14.76 -16.83
N ARG A 35 -5.05 -14.23 -18.05
CA ARG A 35 -6.15 -13.71 -18.87
C ARG A 35 -7.22 -14.76 -19.15
N ASP A 36 -6.85 -16.03 -19.21
CA ASP A 36 -7.78 -17.12 -19.54
C ASP A 36 -8.36 -17.84 -18.32
N THR A 37 -7.95 -17.48 -17.10
CA THR A 37 -8.49 -18.09 -15.86
C THR A 37 -9.63 -17.31 -15.22
N GLY A 38 -10.00 -16.17 -15.80
CA GLY A 38 -10.98 -15.24 -15.23
C GLY A 38 -10.47 -14.49 -13.99
N ALA A 39 -9.17 -14.55 -13.69
CA ALA A 39 -8.56 -13.70 -12.68
C ALA A 39 -8.57 -12.24 -13.14
N GLY A 40 -8.85 -11.32 -12.21
CA GLY A 40 -8.69 -9.89 -12.46
C GLY A 40 -7.22 -9.47 -12.49
N ILE A 41 -6.93 -8.33 -13.09
CA ILE A 41 -5.60 -7.73 -13.10
C ILE A 41 -5.66 -6.31 -12.53
N LEU A 42 -4.77 -6.00 -11.59
CA LEU A 42 -4.45 -4.64 -11.17
C LEU A 42 -2.98 -4.38 -11.54
N SER A 43 -2.74 -3.37 -12.37
CA SER A 43 -1.41 -3.04 -12.87
C SER A 43 -1.02 -1.61 -12.55
N PHE A 44 0.29 -1.41 -12.37
CA PHE A 44 0.94 -0.10 -12.36
C PHE A 44 1.83 0.12 -13.59
N ASP A 45 1.81 -0.83 -14.53
CA ASP A 45 2.46 -0.75 -15.83
C ASP A 45 1.39 -0.45 -16.89
N ALA A 46 1.51 0.70 -17.56
CA ALA A 46 0.58 1.17 -18.58
C ALA A 46 0.64 0.34 -19.87
N ASP A 47 1.76 -0.32 -20.16
CA ASP A 47 1.93 -1.09 -21.39
C ASP A 47 1.02 -2.34 -21.41
N ILE A 48 0.44 -2.73 -20.26
CA ILE A 48 -0.51 -3.84 -20.17
C ILE A 48 -1.84 -3.58 -20.92
N LEU A 49 -2.18 -2.31 -21.10
CA LEU A 49 -3.41 -1.89 -21.79
C LEU A 49 -3.22 -1.75 -23.30
N SER A 50 -1.97 -1.63 -23.73
CA SER A 50 -1.64 -1.44 -25.14
C SER A 50 -1.89 -2.74 -25.93
N PRO A 51 -2.47 -2.65 -27.14
CA PRO A 51 -2.54 -3.79 -28.05
C PRO A 51 -1.16 -4.38 -28.33
N ARG A 52 -1.09 -5.69 -28.63
CA ARG A 52 0.20 -6.32 -28.98
C ARG A 52 0.78 -5.66 -30.23
N GLY A 53 2.02 -5.17 -30.10
CA GLY A 53 2.73 -4.49 -31.19
C GLY A 53 2.38 -3.00 -31.33
N ALA A 54 1.60 -2.44 -30.39
CA ALA A 54 1.43 -1.01 -30.27
C ALA A 54 2.74 -0.31 -29.87
N GLU A 55 2.82 0.99 -30.14
CA GLU A 55 3.92 1.82 -29.66
C GLU A 55 3.96 1.81 -28.12
N ALA A 56 5.17 1.99 -27.55
CA ALA A 56 5.35 2.03 -26.11
C ALA A 56 4.66 3.26 -25.49
N ALA A 57 4.25 3.13 -24.22
CA ALA A 57 3.74 4.27 -23.48
C ALA A 57 4.74 5.43 -23.45
N THR A 58 4.22 6.66 -23.58
CA THR A 58 5.01 7.89 -23.56
C THR A 58 5.05 8.49 -22.16
N SER A 59 6.15 9.16 -21.82
CA SER A 59 6.29 9.83 -20.53
C SER A 59 5.58 11.17 -20.51
N SER A 60 4.74 11.39 -19.49
CA SER A 60 4.09 12.67 -19.21
C SER A 60 4.23 13.03 -17.72
N LYS A 61 3.78 14.23 -17.34
CA LYS A 61 3.74 14.68 -15.94
C LYS A 61 2.37 15.23 -15.60
N GLY A 62 1.92 14.96 -14.37
CA GLY A 62 0.68 15.53 -13.83
C GLY A 62 0.83 15.87 -12.36
N ASN A 63 0.04 16.81 -11.88
CA ASN A 63 0.05 17.24 -10.47
C ASN A 63 -1.35 17.60 -9.95
N ILE A 64 -2.36 17.54 -10.80
CA ILE A 64 -3.76 17.76 -10.42
C ILE A 64 -4.53 16.52 -10.87
N ILE A 65 -5.03 15.74 -9.92
CA ILE A 65 -5.85 14.57 -10.21
C ILE A 65 -7.30 15.03 -10.28
N THR A 66 -8.01 14.66 -11.33
CA THR A 66 -9.45 14.90 -11.49
C THR A 66 -10.17 13.58 -11.73
N GLY A 67 -11.37 13.47 -11.18
CA GLY A 67 -12.15 12.23 -11.22
C GLY A 67 -13.61 12.42 -11.60
N THR A 68 -14.23 11.30 -11.94
CA THR A 68 -15.68 11.14 -12.10
C THR A 68 -16.21 10.25 -10.98
N ASN A 69 -17.51 10.24 -10.71
CA ASN A 69 -18.10 9.46 -9.61
C ASN A 69 -19.09 8.38 -10.04
N HIS A 70 -19.14 8.03 -11.34
CA HIS A 70 -20.12 7.07 -11.87
C HIS A 70 -19.65 5.62 -11.86
N HIS A 71 -18.39 5.33 -11.49
CA HIS A 71 -17.85 3.98 -11.41
C HIS A 71 -17.67 3.52 -9.94
N TYR A 72 -17.82 2.22 -9.67
CA TYR A 72 -17.66 1.66 -8.31
C TYR A 72 -16.34 2.05 -7.63
N ILE A 73 -15.28 2.17 -8.42
CA ILE A 73 -13.94 2.51 -7.95
C ILE A 73 -13.86 3.94 -7.43
N THR A 74 -14.54 4.88 -8.09
CA THR A 74 -14.52 6.31 -7.75
C THR A 74 -15.79 6.77 -7.05
N ALA A 75 -16.65 5.85 -6.62
CA ALA A 75 -17.94 6.16 -6.02
C ALA A 75 -17.89 6.93 -4.67
N LEU A 76 -16.70 7.09 -4.08
CA LEU A 76 -16.50 7.90 -2.87
C LEU A 76 -15.92 9.30 -3.16
N HIS A 77 -15.64 9.60 -4.43
CA HIS A 77 -15.17 10.91 -4.85
C HIS A 77 -16.38 11.75 -5.26
N ASP A 78 -16.33 13.05 -5.03
CA ASP A 78 -17.30 13.97 -5.61
C ASP A 78 -17.03 14.12 -7.12
N ALA A 79 -17.97 14.66 -7.89
CA ALA A 79 -17.74 14.95 -9.31
C ALA A 79 -18.16 16.40 -9.64
N PRO A 80 -17.24 17.26 -10.10
CA PRO A 80 -15.80 17.01 -10.26
C PRO A 80 -15.05 17.06 -8.91
N ASP A 81 -14.28 16.02 -8.59
CA ASP A 81 -13.28 16.07 -7.51
C ASP A 81 -11.92 16.47 -8.09
N THR A 82 -11.13 17.21 -7.32
CA THR A 82 -9.81 17.71 -7.69
C THR A 82 -8.84 17.58 -6.52
N ILE A 83 -7.80 16.77 -6.71
CA ILE A 83 -6.75 16.53 -5.71
C ILE A 83 -5.43 17.11 -6.24
N SER A 84 -4.85 18.04 -5.48
CA SER A 84 -3.56 18.65 -5.81
C SER A 84 -2.41 17.90 -5.16
N CYS A 85 -1.41 17.52 -5.97
CA CYS A 85 -0.17 16.90 -5.52
C CYS A 85 0.84 17.97 -5.08
N PHE A 86 1.67 17.64 -4.09
CA PHE A 86 2.81 18.46 -3.64
C PHE A 86 3.89 18.63 -4.71
N SER A 87 4.08 17.62 -5.56
CA SER A 87 4.97 17.68 -6.73
C SER A 87 4.40 16.84 -7.87
N PRO A 88 4.86 17.03 -9.12
CA PRO A 88 4.36 16.26 -10.26
C PRO A 88 4.72 14.77 -10.18
N MET A 89 3.75 13.91 -10.46
CA MET A 89 3.96 12.48 -10.73
C MET A 89 4.46 12.28 -12.17
N ASN A 90 5.32 11.28 -12.38
CA ASN A 90 5.66 10.81 -13.71
C ASN A 90 4.61 9.79 -14.16
N LEU A 91 4.00 10.02 -15.31
CA LEU A 91 2.94 9.20 -15.87
C LEU A 91 3.47 8.47 -17.10
N LYS A 92 3.05 7.22 -17.28
CA LYS A 92 3.20 6.50 -18.54
C LYS A 92 1.86 6.48 -19.28
N VAL A 93 1.78 7.22 -20.37
CA VAL A 93 0.55 7.36 -21.15
C VAL A 93 0.57 6.36 -22.30
N PRO A 94 -0.29 5.32 -22.29
CA PRO A 94 -0.38 4.40 -23.41
C PRO A 94 -0.95 5.16 -24.63
N PRO A 95 -0.35 5.01 -25.83
CA PRO A 95 -0.75 5.77 -27.01
C PRO A 95 -2.13 5.37 -27.55
N ASP A 96 -2.50 4.10 -27.35
CA ASP A 96 -3.80 3.54 -27.66
C ASP A 96 -4.15 2.48 -26.62
N PHE A 97 -5.40 2.48 -26.14
CA PHE A 97 -5.89 1.51 -25.17
C PHE A 97 -7.40 1.37 -25.26
N GLU A 98 -7.89 0.15 -25.00
CA GLU A 98 -9.31 -0.09 -24.79
C GLU A 98 -9.64 0.06 -23.29
N GLY A 99 -10.49 1.03 -22.96
CA GLY A 99 -10.94 1.20 -21.59
C GLY A 99 -11.51 2.58 -21.30
N GLU A 100 -11.93 2.76 -20.06
CA GLU A 100 -12.49 3.98 -19.53
C GLU A 100 -11.51 4.64 -18.56
N VAL A 101 -11.28 5.94 -18.73
CA VAL A 101 -10.46 6.75 -17.81
C VAL A 101 -11.33 7.22 -16.65
N LEU A 102 -11.10 6.67 -15.46
CA LEU A 102 -11.82 7.07 -14.24
C LEU A 102 -11.22 8.29 -13.57
N LEU A 103 -9.88 8.36 -13.54
CA LEU A 103 -9.13 9.50 -13.04
C LEU A 103 -8.11 9.96 -14.09
N SER A 104 -7.92 11.28 -14.19
CA SER A 104 -6.89 11.90 -15.00
C SER A 104 -5.94 12.71 -14.13
N ALA A 105 -4.67 12.82 -14.52
CA ALA A 105 -3.67 13.67 -13.88
C ALA A 105 -3.19 14.74 -14.88
N SER A 106 -3.60 15.98 -14.63
CA SER A 106 -3.38 17.15 -15.50
C SER A 106 -3.80 16.89 -16.95
N GLY A 107 -4.95 16.21 -17.14
CA GLY A 107 -5.50 15.86 -18.44
C GLY A 107 -4.97 14.57 -19.08
N ASN A 108 -3.97 13.92 -18.46
CA ASN A 108 -3.46 12.63 -18.92
C ASN A 108 -4.18 11.48 -18.19
N PRO A 109 -4.41 10.32 -18.83
CA PRO A 109 -4.97 9.16 -18.16
C PRO A 109 -4.15 8.74 -16.93
N PHE A 110 -4.81 8.59 -15.78
CA PHE A 110 -4.17 8.17 -14.53
C PHE A 110 -4.70 6.82 -14.01
N LEU A 111 -6.01 6.66 -13.89
CA LEU A 111 -6.65 5.41 -13.50
C LEU A 111 -7.59 4.96 -14.62
N ILE A 112 -7.28 3.83 -15.23
CA ILE A 112 -8.00 3.28 -16.38
C ILE A 112 -8.59 1.93 -16.00
N VAL A 113 -9.81 1.66 -16.46
CA VAL A 113 -10.45 0.34 -16.35
C VAL A 113 -10.79 -0.23 -17.71
N SER A 114 -10.67 -1.54 -17.86
CA SER A 114 -11.06 -2.27 -19.07
C SER A 114 -11.80 -3.54 -18.66
N GLU A 115 -12.93 -3.81 -19.32
CA GLU A 115 -13.75 -4.99 -19.10
C GLU A 115 -14.17 -5.62 -20.43
N SER A 116 -13.84 -6.89 -20.63
CA SER A 116 -14.25 -7.67 -21.80
C SER A 116 -14.34 -9.16 -21.44
N ASP A 117 -15.42 -9.84 -21.83
CA ASP A 117 -15.64 -11.27 -21.54
C ASP A 117 -15.44 -11.68 -20.05
N ASN A 118 -15.92 -10.85 -19.12
CA ASN A 118 -15.70 -10.97 -17.66
C ASN A 118 -14.23 -10.85 -17.21
N LYS A 119 -13.32 -10.45 -18.10
CA LYS A 119 -11.92 -10.13 -17.77
C LYS A 119 -11.87 -8.66 -17.38
N LYS A 120 -11.37 -8.38 -16.18
CA LYS A 120 -11.30 -7.03 -15.62
C LYS A 120 -9.87 -6.62 -15.39
N ILE A 121 -9.49 -5.48 -15.97
CA ILE A 121 -8.17 -4.88 -15.80
C ILE A 121 -8.37 -3.49 -15.22
N VAL A 122 -7.60 -3.19 -14.18
CA VAL A 122 -7.43 -1.84 -13.67
C VAL A 122 -5.96 -1.46 -13.81
N CYS A 123 -5.69 -0.28 -14.33
CA CYS A 123 -4.34 0.23 -14.52
C CYS A 123 -4.19 1.61 -13.90
N PHE A 124 -3.21 1.76 -13.02
CA PHE A 124 -2.67 3.06 -12.65
C PHE A 124 -1.46 3.35 -13.54
N THR A 125 -1.42 4.50 -14.22
CA THR A 125 -0.29 4.86 -15.08
C THR A 125 0.93 5.39 -14.31
N SER A 126 0.84 5.43 -12.98
CA SER A 126 1.92 5.81 -12.08
C SER A 126 1.71 5.28 -10.66
N MET A 127 2.81 4.91 -9.99
CA MET A 127 2.86 4.70 -8.54
C MET A 127 3.37 5.92 -7.77
N ASP A 128 3.81 6.98 -8.46
CA ASP A 128 4.46 8.11 -7.79
C ASP A 128 3.55 8.79 -6.78
N TRP A 129 2.22 8.73 -6.96
CA TRP A 129 1.24 9.24 -6.00
C TRP A 129 1.41 8.67 -4.59
N MET A 130 1.93 7.44 -4.44
CA MET A 130 2.16 6.83 -3.12
C MET A 130 3.33 7.47 -2.37
N ARG A 131 4.20 8.23 -3.05
CA ARG A 131 5.33 8.91 -2.41
C ARG A 131 4.83 10.13 -1.65
N THR A 132 5.25 10.28 -0.40
CA THR A 132 4.92 11.44 0.45
C THR A 132 5.42 12.77 -0.12
N SER A 133 6.39 12.76 -1.02
CA SER A 133 6.85 13.95 -1.74
C SER A 133 5.93 14.38 -2.88
N VAL A 134 5.03 13.51 -3.34
CA VAL A 134 4.11 13.73 -4.47
C VAL A 134 2.69 13.91 -3.96
N LEU A 135 2.13 12.91 -3.29
CA LEU A 135 0.80 13.01 -2.65
C LEU A 135 0.84 12.27 -1.31
N GLY A 136 1.26 11.00 -1.33
CA GLY A 136 1.42 10.16 -0.15
C GLY A 136 0.19 9.29 0.14
N PRO A 137 0.35 8.29 1.02
CA PRO A 137 -0.74 7.43 1.45
C PRO A 137 -1.77 8.22 2.28
N LEU A 138 -3.01 7.77 2.24
CA LEU A 138 -4.20 8.32 2.93
C LEU A 138 -4.63 9.72 2.46
N MET A 139 -4.23 10.11 1.25
CA MET A 139 -4.46 11.45 0.70
C MET A 139 -5.46 11.46 -0.46
N GLY A 140 -6.38 10.49 -0.49
CA GLY A 140 -7.56 10.49 -1.37
C GLY A 140 -7.51 9.55 -2.57
N ILE A 141 -6.44 8.77 -2.74
CA ILE A 141 -6.34 7.76 -3.83
C ILE A 141 -6.38 6.32 -3.29
N ASP A 142 -6.21 6.13 -1.98
CA ASP A 142 -6.16 4.83 -1.32
C ASP A 142 -7.49 4.07 -1.44
N ASP A 143 -8.61 4.78 -1.43
CA ASP A 143 -9.93 4.19 -1.61
C ASP A 143 -10.10 3.66 -3.04
N CYS A 144 -9.62 4.41 -4.05
CA CYS A 144 -9.57 3.99 -5.43
C CYS A 144 -8.69 2.74 -5.58
N LEU A 145 -7.52 2.69 -4.93
CA LEU A 145 -6.65 1.51 -4.95
C LEU A 145 -7.35 0.27 -4.36
N TRP A 146 -7.94 0.42 -3.18
CA TRP A 146 -8.70 -0.65 -2.53
C TRP A 146 -9.85 -1.15 -3.40
N ARG A 147 -10.67 -0.22 -3.91
CA ARG A 147 -11.82 -0.55 -4.74
C ARG A 147 -11.41 -1.12 -6.09
N SER A 148 -10.24 -0.77 -6.60
CA SER A 148 -9.66 -1.39 -7.81
C SER A 148 -9.37 -2.87 -7.60
N MET A 149 -8.77 -3.24 -6.47
CA MET A 149 -8.55 -4.65 -6.12
C MET A 149 -9.89 -5.39 -6.02
N VAL A 150 -10.87 -4.80 -5.32
CA VAL A 150 -12.18 -5.41 -5.18
C VAL A 150 -12.87 -5.50 -6.54
N TRP A 151 -12.90 -4.47 -7.35
CA TRP A 151 -13.64 -4.49 -8.61
C TRP A 151 -13.05 -5.49 -9.62
N ALA A 152 -11.71 -5.52 -9.75
CA ALA A 152 -11.02 -6.40 -10.69
C ALA A 152 -11.14 -7.87 -10.30
N ALA A 153 -11.03 -8.19 -9.01
CA ALA A 153 -10.89 -9.58 -8.56
C ALA A 153 -12.11 -10.46 -8.89
N ARG A 154 -11.83 -11.68 -9.37
CA ARG A 154 -12.82 -12.75 -9.56
C ARG A 154 -13.60 -13.02 -8.28
N LYS A 155 -14.90 -13.28 -8.40
CA LYS A 155 -15.78 -13.52 -7.25
C LYS A 155 -15.94 -15.00 -6.92
N PRO A 156 -16.04 -15.38 -5.62
CA PRO A 156 -15.91 -14.53 -4.44
C PRO A 156 -14.46 -14.09 -4.19
N PHE A 157 -14.27 -12.82 -3.82
CA PHE A 157 -12.96 -12.29 -3.43
C PHE A 157 -12.95 -12.05 -1.93
N VAL A 158 -12.24 -12.92 -1.21
CA VAL A 158 -12.07 -12.82 0.24
C VAL A 158 -10.65 -12.33 0.49
N MET A 159 -10.51 -11.23 1.22
CA MET A 159 -9.21 -10.74 1.65
C MET A 159 -9.24 -10.28 3.10
N ARG A 160 -8.12 -10.50 3.78
CA ARG A 160 -7.85 -9.93 5.09
C ARG A 160 -7.14 -8.59 4.87
N GLY A 161 -7.92 -7.55 4.59
CA GLY A 161 -7.42 -6.23 4.17
C GLY A 161 -6.64 -5.45 5.23
N LEU A 162 -6.80 -5.81 6.49
CA LEU A 162 -5.95 -5.31 7.57
C LEU A 162 -5.32 -6.54 8.24
N PRO A 163 -3.98 -6.56 8.47
CA PRO A 163 -3.45 -7.43 9.50
C PRO A 163 -4.21 -7.17 10.81
N PRO A 164 -4.16 -8.04 11.82
CA PRO A 164 -4.73 -7.71 13.13
C PRO A 164 -4.05 -6.42 13.65
N LEU A 165 -4.65 -5.27 13.35
CA LEU A 165 -4.10 -3.91 13.52
C LEU A 165 -4.36 -3.37 14.91
N VAL A 166 -4.80 -4.18 15.87
CA VAL A 166 -4.71 -3.77 17.27
C VAL A 166 -3.25 -3.92 17.72
N THR A 167 -2.39 -3.12 17.09
CA THR A 167 -0.99 -2.93 17.45
C THR A 167 -0.93 -1.71 18.35
N MET A 168 -0.64 -1.92 19.64
CA MET A 168 -0.38 -0.83 20.57
C MET A 168 1.03 -0.29 20.29
N ARG A 169 1.15 0.77 19.48
CA ARG A 169 2.43 1.46 19.26
C ARG A 169 2.45 2.72 20.12
N ILE A 170 3.46 2.83 20.97
CA ILE A 170 3.62 3.98 21.86
C ILE A 170 5.00 4.58 21.55
N ASP A 171 4.99 5.84 21.13
CA ASP A 171 6.20 6.65 20.97
C ASP A 171 6.60 7.33 22.30
N ASP A 172 7.78 7.93 22.35
CA ASP A 172 8.32 8.68 23.49
C ASP A 172 8.38 7.89 24.81
N VAL A 173 8.69 6.59 24.71
CA VAL A 173 8.72 5.68 25.84
C VAL A 173 10.02 5.86 26.64
N MET A 174 9.88 6.31 27.90
CA MET A 174 10.99 6.63 28.82
C MET A 174 11.10 5.70 30.04
N GLY A 175 10.15 4.79 30.28
CA GLY A 175 10.20 3.90 31.45
C GLY A 175 9.95 4.61 32.79
N THR A 176 9.07 5.62 32.82
CA THR A 176 8.84 6.49 34.00
C THR A 176 7.71 5.99 34.93
N GLY A 177 7.42 4.69 34.94
CA GLY A 177 6.36 4.11 35.79
C GLY A 177 6.53 4.41 37.29
N GLU A 178 7.76 4.67 37.73
CA GLU A 178 8.08 5.08 39.11
C GLU A 178 7.40 6.39 39.54
N LEU A 179 7.03 7.28 38.61
CA LEU A 179 6.24 8.49 38.91
C LEU A 179 4.85 8.17 39.50
N TRP A 180 4.40 6.92 39.37
CA TRP A 180 3.11 6.42 39.87
C TRP A 180 3.28 5.22 40.81
N ASP A 181 4.44 5.07 41.45
CA ASP A 181 4.77 3.92 42.32
C ASP A 181 4.61 2.55 41.60
N GLN A 182 4.91 2.51 40.29
CA GLN A 182 4.84 1.30 39.46
C GLN A 182 6.21 0.92 38.86
N SER A 183 6.30 -0.28 38.27
CA SER A 183 7.48 -0.66 37.48
C SER A 183 7.62 0.23 36.23
N PRO A 184 8.84 0.47 35.73
CA PRO A 184 9.11 1.32 34.56
C PRO A 184 8.14 1.13 33.38
N PHE A 185 7.76 -0.11 33.10
CA PHE A 185 6.87 -0.50 32.01
C PHE A 185 5.60 -1.24 32.47
N TYR A 186 5.06 -0.91 33.64
CA TYR A 186 3.87 -1.59 34.21
C TYR A 186 2.68 -1.69 33.23
N TRP A 187 2.50 -0.67 32.38
CA TRP A 187 1.45 -0.64 31.37
C TRP A 187 1.65 -1.70 30.27
N VAL A 188 2.90 -2.13 29.99
CA VAL A 188 3.20 -3.21 29.04
C VAL A 188 2.67 -4.53 29.58
N LYS A 189 2.81 -4.78 30.88
CA LYS A 189 2.19 -5.94 31.53
C LYS A 189 0.66 -5.90 31.38
N ILE A 190 0.04 -4.77 31.69
CA ILE A 190 -1.42 -4.61 31.56
C ILE A 190 -1.84 -4.87 30.11
N ALA A 191 -1.15 -4.29 29.13
CA ALA A 191 -1.44 -4.52 27.72
C ALA A 191 -1.35 -6.02 27.35
N ASN A 192 -0.30 -6.71 27.82
CA ASN A 192 -0.15 -8.15 27.65
C ASN A 192 -1.29 -8.96 28.29
N ASP A 193 -1.76 -8.56 29.47
CA ASP A 193 -2.88 -9.22 30.17
C ASP A 193 -4.19 -9.16 29.35
N TYR A 194 -4.35 -8.13 28.50
CA TYR A 194 -5.46 -7.99 27.55
C TYR A 194 -5.15 -8.54 26.14
N GLY A 195 -4.02 -9.23 25.96
CA GLY A 195 -3.64 -9.87 24.70
C GLY A 195 -2.96 -8.95 23.68
N PHE A 196 -2.60 -7.73 24.05
CA PHE A 196 -1.81 -6.85 23.19
C PHE A 196 -0.33 -7.13 23.32
N LYS A 197 0.40 -7.00 22.21
CA LYS A 197 1.87 -7.02 22.19
C LYS A 197 2.37 -5.64 21.76
N PRO A 198 2.69 -4.74 22.70
CA PRO A 198 3.03 -3.38 22.36
C PRO A 198 4.34 -3.28 21.58
N TRP A 199 4.46 -2.23 20.78
CA TRP A 199 5.71 -1.77 20.20
C TRP A 199 6.13 -0.44 20.84
N LEU A 200 7.34 -0.37 21.35
CA LEU A 200 7.86 0.75 22.13
C LEU A 200 8.87 1.56 21.31
N GLY A 201 8.57 2.82 21.05
CA GLY A 201 9.52 3.81 20.51
C GLY A 201 10.31 4.45 21.66
N LEU A 202 11.56 4.04 21.87
CA LEU A 202 12.32 4.38 23.07
C LEU A 202 13.06 5.73 22.96
N PHE A 203 13.04 6.51 24.05
CA PHE A 203 14.05 7.54 24.32
C PHE A 203 15.23 6.95 25.07
N ILE A 204 16.29 6.62 24.32
CA ILE A 204 17.37 5.77 24.81
C ILE A 204 18.22 6.38 25.93
N TYR A 205 18.24 7.72 26.10
CA TYR A 205 18.95 8.37 27.22
C TYR A 205 18.13 8.43 28.52
N ASN A 206 16.83 8.18 28.45
CA ASN A 206 15.93 8.30 29.61
C ASN A 206 15.65 6.96 30.29
N LEU A 207 16.16 5.84 29.74
CA LEU A 207 16.02 4.52 30.34
C LEU A 207 17.02 4.31 31.48
N ASN A 208 16.53 4.16 32.70
CA ASN A 208 17.33 3.75 33.84
C ASN A 208 17.64 2.24 33.80
N PRO A 209 18.59 1.72 34.60
CA PRO A 209 18.94 0.30 34.59
C PRO A 209 17.76 -0.65 34.85
N ALA A 210 16.84 -0.29 35.76
CA ALA A 210 15.66 -1.11 36.04
C ALA A 210 14.71 -1.19 34.83
N ALA A 211 14.54 -0.08 34.09
CA ALA A 211 13.78 -0.05 32.85
C ALA A 211 14.45 -0.94 31.79
N ILE A 212 15.78 -0.87 31.64
CA ILE A 212 16.52 -1.70 30.69
C ILE A 212 16.31 -3.20 30.98
N ASP A 213 16.38 -3.60 32.25
CA ASP A 213 16.17 -4.99 32.66
C ASP A 213 14.73 -5.46 32.42
N GLU A 214 13.73 -4.64 32.76
CA GLU A 214 12.32 -4.96 32.52
C GLU A 214 12.01 -5.06 31.01
N LEU A 215 12.49 -4.09 30.22
CA LEU A 215 12.35 -4.08 28.76
C LEU A 215 12.95 -5.34 28.13
N ARG A 216 14.16 -5.72 28.56
CA ARG A 216 14.83 -6.94 28.08
C ARG A 216 13.96 -8.17 28.31
N GLY A 217 13.29 -8.25 29.46
CA GLY A 217 12.33 -9.32 29.77
C GLY A 217 11.23 -9.44 28.70
N TYR A 218 10.57 -8.34 28.37
CA TYR A 218 9.49 -8.33 27.37
C TYR A 218 9.97 -8.66 25.95
N LEU A 219 11.15 -8.18 25.56
CA LEU A 219 11.72 -8.44 24.24
C LEU A 219 12.09 -9.93 24.07
N LEU A 220 12.73 -10.52 25.08
CA LEU A 220 13.08 -11.95 25.06
C LEU A 220 11.85 -12.85 25.07
N ALA A 221 10.80 -12.48 25.82
CA ALA A 221 9.53 -13.20 25.86
C ALA A 221 8.66 -12.99 24.60
N ARG A 222 9.05 -12.09 23.68
CA ARG A 222 8.26 -11.71 22.50
C ARG A 222 6.84 -11.25 22.85
N THR A 223 6.71 -10.59 24.00
CA THR A 223 5.48 -9.95 24.47
C THR A 223 5.49 -8.43 24.20
N ALA A 224 6.63 -7.86 23.85
CA ALA A 224 6.72 -6.55 23.24
C ALA A 224 7.78 -6.51 22.14
N GLY A 225 7.70 -5.51 21.26
CA GLY A 225 8.80 -5.08 20.39
C GLY A 225 9.29 -3.70 20.80
N ALA A 226 10.51 -3.33 20.42
CA ALA A 226 11.01 -1.98 20.66
C ALA A 226 12.04 -1.56 19.60
N SER A 227 12.18 -0.25 19.40
CA SER A 227 13.22 0.36 18.58
C SER A 227 13.66 1.68 19.22
N PRO A 228 14.92 2.11 19.04
CA PRO A 228 15.26 3.52 19.24
C PRO A 228 14.30 4.40 18.42
N HIS A 229 13.67 5.37 19.09
CA HIS A 229 12.81 6.39 18.47
C HIS A 229 13.56 7.71 18.39
N ALA A 230 14.15 8.16 19.51
CA ALA A 230 15.11 9.26 19.54
C ALA A 230 16.05 9.13 20.74
N PHE A 231 16.99 10.07 20.86
CA PHE A 231 17.90 10.13 22.00
C PHE A 231 17.19 10.47 23.31
N GLY A 232 16.19 11.34 23.28
CA GLY A 232 15.57 11.89 24.50
C GLY A 232 16.36 13.04 25.10
N SER A 233 15.91 13.56 26.25
CA SER A 233 16.64 14.65 26.93
C SER A 233 17.90 14.10 27.59
N PRO A 234 19.09 14.64 27.33
CA PRO A 234 20.30 14.22 28.03
C PRO A 234 20.15 14.47 29.53
N ASN A 235 20.67 13.55 30.35
CA ASN A 235 20.75 13.76 31.79
C ASN A 235 21.54 15.05 32.04
N ARG A 236 20.85 16.08 32.55
CA ARG A 236 21.50 17.32 32.96
C ARG A 236 22.30 17.00 34.22
N SER A 237 23.63 17.02 34.10
CA SER A 237 24.58 16.97 35.21
C SER A 237 24.39 18.16 36.14
#